data_AF-A0A3G6MFD6-F1
#
_entry.id   AF-A0A3G6MFD6-F1
#
_cell.length_a   1.000
_cell.length_b   1.000
_cell.length_c   1.000
_cell.angle_alpha   90.00
_cell.angle_beta   90.00
_cell.angle_gamma   90.00
#
_symmetry.space_group_name_H-M   'P 1'
#
loop_
_entity.id
_entity.type
_entity.pdbx_description
1 polymer ?
#
loop_
_entity_poly.entity_id
_entity_poly.type
_entity_poly.pdbx_seq_one_letter_code
_entity_poly.pdbx_strand_id
1 'polypeptide(L)'
;MNIDSIKLYQLNDEKEERLWRTAIFVFDSSALLDFYYLPKKTREKIYSETFKHLDKRLWIPAHVEYEFLKNKDNVINKSFSERYDNLKNQVININPSFIKAVQKQVEDIGRQTEKDDKHPHIGQTNIEEIKTHIADFELKLKKFEQNILAQISEAESEIYGVKENDDLLEAIDLHFSVGNGYSFDEIVEITREGKHRYEFKIPPGYGDFHKAEKKGTQIFGDLIVWKQILHYSKEVNLPIIFITNDIKKDEDWCYFEKVSGDDRIVAPREELIKEIYDHSSVEFWMYNLPQFLFNSKNYLKSDISDQAIQFISQYLNTKDSTGNYLRFKCNSCEKIHSYHKSEFDLDFELAESSEKSMGTENRYEAMESFGCTCGNEITATFEVWEYPSGVHNNNSIELDSGELLASFYFTIDFFQDDDDDDFLICEECDGSKEGHGNYVTNWVKRDLDNEFHSDHSNGRYSKVMAGTCEWCSTLHVKCPKCDSINSFPEAEAGSLKECQGGCGLNFILESENSPDDFFEFTLKLKDERITSCEYCGDEFLDENQTSVCQKCEEESSEK
;
A
#
# COMPACT_ATOMS: atom_id res chain seq x y z
N MET A 1 -31.77 32.98 -18.40
CA MET A 1 -31.21 31.94 -17.52
C MET A 1 -29.79 32.36 -17.20
N ASN A 2 -29.43 32.52 -15.92
CA ASN A 2 -28.08 32.93 -15.54
C ASN A 2 -27.25 31.67 -15.21
N ILE A 3 -26.45 31.22 -16.19
CA ILE A 3 -25.62 30.01 -16.05
C ILE A 3 -24.56 30.20 -14.95
N ASP A 4 -24.17 31.44 -14.63
CA ASP A 4 -23.20 31.72 -13.57
C ASP A 4 -23.70 31.34 -12.16
N SER A 5 -25.01 31.13 -11.99
CA SER A 5 -25.59 30.70 -10.71
C SER A 5 -25.11 29.31 -10.25
N ILE A 6 -24.65 28.45 -11.17
CA ILE A 6 -24.15 27.11 -10.80
C ILE A 6 -22.69 27.12 -10.33
N LYS A 7 -21.91 28.16 -10.68
CA LYS A 7 -20.47 28.27 -10.34
C LYS A 7 -20.20 28.26 -8.83
N LEU A 8 -21.17 28.70 -8.03
CA LEU A 8 -21.07 28.64 -6.57
C LEU A 8 -20.98 27.20 -6.06
N TYR A 9 -21.67 26.27 -6.72
CA TYR A 9 -21.81 24.87 -6.29
C TYR A 9 -20.77 23.92 -6.89
N GLN A 10 -19.99 24.38 -7.88
CA GLN A 10 -18.96 23.57 -8.54
C GLN A 10 -17.56 23.96 -8.05
N LEU A 11 -16.66 22.99 -7.99
CA LEU A 11 -15.23 23.21 -7.78
C LEU A 11 -14.49 23.07 -9.11
N ASN A 12 -13.61 24.01 -9.41
CA ASN A 12 -12.65 23.92 -10.49
C ASN A 12 -11.27 24.32 -9.95
N ASP A 13 -10.22 24.01 -10.68
CA ASP A 13 -8.83 24.18 -10.21
C ASP A 13 -8.54 25.63 -9.78
N GLU A 14 -9.02 26.62 -10.52
CA GLU A 14 -8.85 28.05 -10.17
C GLU A 14 -9.55 28.42 -8.85
N LYS A 15 -10.75 27.89 -8.62
CA LYS A 15 -11.50 28.11 -7.37
C LYS A 15 -10.85 27.35 -6.22
N GLU A 16 -10.41 26.12 -6.44
CA GLU A 16 -9.72 25.32 -5.43
C GLU A 16 -8.42 25.99 -4.98
N GLU A 17 -7.57 26.43 -5.92
CA GLU A 17 -6.34 27.16 -5.63
C GLU A 17 -6.63 28.46 -4.84
N ARG A 18 -7.69 29.20 -5.22
CA ARG A 18 -8.12 30.40 -4.48
C ARG A 18 -8.52 30.06 -3.04
N LEU A 19 -9.34 29.02 -2.85
CA LEU A 19 -9.79 28.59 -1.53
C LEU A 19 -8.58 28.19 -0.67
N TRP A 20 -7.64 27.39 -1.19
CA TRP A 20 -6.43 27.02 -0.47
C TRP A 20 -5.56 28.22 -0.09
N ARG A 21 -5.56 29.29 -0.89
CA ARG A 21 -4.83 30.52 -0.59
C ARG A 21 -5.50 31.42 0.46
N THR A 22 -6.83 31.45 0.55
CA THR A 22 -7.54 32.46 1.37
C THR A 22 -8.50 31.93 2.44
N ALA A 23 -8.95 30.67 2.35
CA ALA A 23 -9.95 30.13 3.26
C ALA A 23 -9.43 29.95 4.70
N ILE A 24 -10.35 29.95 5.66
CA ILE A 24 -10.11 29.38 6.98
C ILE A 24 -10.42 27.87 6.92
N PHE A 25 -9.51 27.07 7.45
CA PHE A 25 -9.65 25.63 7.59
C PHE A 25 -10.26 25.33 8.94
N VAL A 26 -11.44 24.73 8.91
CA VAL A 26 -12.22 24.38 10.08
C VAL A 26 -12.20 22.88 10.26
N PHE A 27 -11.73 22.41 11.39
CA PHE A 27 -11.69 20.97 11.66
C PHE A 27 -12.87 20.52 12.51
N ASP A 28 -13.38 19.33 12.19
CA ASP A 28 -14.31 18.58 13.00
C ASP A 28 -13.58 17.70 14.04
N SER A 29 -14.30 17.27 15.07
CA SER A 29 -13.76 16.39 16.12
C SER A 29 -13.34 15.04 15.55
N SER A 30 -14.08 14.51 14.58
CA SER A 30 -13.76 13.24 13.89
C SER A 30 -12.38 13.28 13.22
N ALA A 31 -12.13 14.31 12.40
CA ALA A 31 -10.86 14.48 11.70
C ALA A 31 -9.69 14.73 12.65
N LEU A 32 -9.90 15.47 13.75
CA LEU A 32 -8.86 15.69 14.75
C LEU A 32 -8.51 14.40 15.51
N LEU A 33 -9.52 13.64 15.93
CA LEU A 33 -9.30 12.41 16.69
C LEU A 33 -8.58 11.34 15.85
N ASP A 34 -8.76 11.33 14.54
CA ASP A 34 -8.11 10.36 13.66
C ASP A 34 -6.58 10.57 13.57
N PHE A 35 -6.05 11.74 13.95
CA PHE A 35 -4.60 11.93 14.07
C PHE A 35 -3.97 10.98 15.10
N TYR A 36 -4.69 10.55 16.15
CA TYR A 36 -4.16 9.61 17.16
C TYR A 36 -3.84 8.22 16.61
N TYR A 37 -4.33 7.90 15.40
CA TYR A 37 -3.99 6.65 14.72
C TYR A 37 -2.70 6.76 13.89
N LEU A 38 -2.12 7.96 13.74
CA LEU A 38 -0.90 8.16 12.98
C LEU A 38 0.33 7.90 13.84
N PRO A 39 1.44 7.41 13.24
CA PRO A 39 2.74 7.43 13.91
C PRO A 39 3.11 8.85 14.34
N LYS A 40 3.76 8.99 15.49
CA LYS A 40 4.16 10.29 16.04
C LYS A 40 4.99 11.12 15.05
N LYS A 41 5.96 10.49 14.37
CA LYS A 41 6.78 11.15 13.34
C LYS A 41 5.95 11.77 12.21
N THR A 42 4.89 11.08 11.79
CA THR A 42 3.98 11.58 10.75
C THR A 42 3.20 12.79 11.25
N ARG A 43 2.72 12.75 12.50
CA ARG A 43 2.04 13.89 13.13
C ARG A 43 2.96 15.12 13.23
N GLU A 44 4.18 14.94 13.72
CA GLU A 44 5.18 16.01 13.82
C GLU A 44 5.44 16.67 12.46
N LYS A 45 5.51 15.87 11.38
CA LYS A 45 5.65 16.37 10.01
C LYS A 45 4.43 17.17 9.56
N ILE A 46 3.21 16.69 9.86
CA ILE A 46 1.98 17.44 9.56
C ILE A 46 1.95 18.78 10.32
N TYR A 47 2.42 18.80 11.57
CA TYR A 47 2.48 20.04 12.34
C TYR A 47 3.45 21.04 11.70
N SER A 48 4.64 20.60 11.32
CA SER A 48 5.68 21.46 10.75
C SER A 48 5.39 21.91 9.32
N GLU A 49 4.85 21.02 8.48
CA GLU A 49 4.68 21.22 7.03
C GLU A 49 3.26 21.66 6.64
N THR A 50 2.26 21.44 7.50
CA THR A 50 0.88 21.84 7.20
C THR A 50 0.38 22.87 8.21
N PHE A 51 0.35 22.56 9.51
CA PHE A 51 -0.28 23.46 10.48
C PHE A 51 0.43 24.80 10.58
N LYS A 52 1.76 24.78 10.59
CA LYS A 52 2.59 25.98 10.57
C LYS A 52 2.37 26.86 9.32
N HIS A 53 2.13 26.25 8.16
CA HIS A 53 1.87 26.99 6.92
C HIS A 53 0.46 27.60 6.89
N LEU A 54 -0.47 27.02 7.64
CA LEU A 54 -1.84 27.49 7.83
C LEU A 54 -2.00 28.29 9.13
N ASP A 55 -0.91 28.81 9.71
CA ASP A 55 -0.95 29.59 10.94
C ASP A 55 -2.00 30.71 10.85
N LYS A 56 -2.82 30.84 11.90
CA LYS A 56 -3.97 31.77 11.99
C LYS A 56 -5.12 31.52 11.01
N ARG A 57 -5.01 30.52 10.15
CA ARG A 57 -6.07 30.05 9.24
C ARG A 57 -6.68 28.72 9.71
N LEU A 58 -6.24 28.21 10.85
CA LEU A 58 -6.79 27.03 11.49
C LEU A 58 -7.73 27.44 12.63
N TRP A 59 -8.95 26.93 12.58
CA TRP A 59 -9.99 27.25 13.54
C TRP A 59 -10.82 26.02 13.89
N ILE A 60 -11.29 25.94 15.12
CA ILE A 60 -12.26 24.92 15.54
C ILE A 60 -13.45 25.55 16.26
N PRO A 61 -14.69 25.08 16.01
CA PRO A 61 -15.85 25.43 16.81
C PRO A 61 -15.65 25.02 18.27
N ALA A 62 -16.18 25.79 19.23
CA ALA A 62 -16.10 25.40 20.64
C ALA A 62 -16.78 24.05 20.93
N HIS A 63 -17.82 23.68 20.16
CA HIS A 63 -18.44 22.37 20.29
C HIS A 63 -17.49 21.24 19.87
N VAL A 64 -16.68 21.47 18.83
CA VAL A 64 -15.66 20.51 18.38
C VAL A 64 -14.57 20.34 19.44
N GLU A 65 -14.09 21.43 20.04
CA GLU A 65 -13.13 21.36 21.16
C GLU A 65 -13.70 20.50 22.30
N TYR A 66 -14.95 20.74 22.70
CA TYR A 66 -15.61 19.94 23.73
C TYR A 66 -15.69 18.45 23.36
N GLU A 67 -16.09 18.12 22.13
CA GLU A 67 -16.17 16.74 21.67
C GLU A 67 -14.80 16.05 21.59
N PHE A 68 -13.79 16.76 21.08
CA PHE A 68 -12.41 16.29 21.03
C PHE A 68 -11.91 15.96 22.43
N LEU A 69 -11.98 16.91 23.37
CA LEU A 69 -11.51 16.72 24.75
C LEU A 69 -12.26 15.61 25.48
N LYS A 70 -13.56 15.47 25.23
CA LYS A 70 -14.39 14.41 25.82
C LYS A 70 -14.01 13.02 25.31
N ASN A 71 -13.65 12.90 24.03
CA ASN A 71 -13.48 11.60 23.36
C ASN A 71 -12.02 11.17 23.22
N LYS A 72 -11.04 12.07 23.34
CA LYS A 72 -9.61 11.79 23.06
C LYS A 72 -9.07 10.56 23.79
N ASP A 73 -9.33 10.44 25.09
CA ASP A 73 -8.81 9.31 25.89
C ASP A 73 -9.37 7.96 25.43
N ASN A 74 -10.63 7.94 24.98
CA ASN A 74 -11.26 6.76 24.44
C ASN A 74 -10.62 6.38 23.08
N VAL A 75 -10.40 7.37 22.22
CA VAL A 75 -9.79 7.14 20.90
C VAL A 75 -8.33 6.68 21.03
N ILE A 76 -7.55 7.25 21.95
CA ILE A 76 -6.18 6.80 22.24
C ILE A 76 -6.17 5.32 22.67
N ASN A 77 -7.13 4.89 23.49
CA ASN A 77 -7.23 3.47 23.86
C ASN A 77 -7.61 2.60 22.67
N LYS A 78 -8.56 3.06 21.86
CA LYS A 78 -9.04 2.33 20.67
C LYS A 78 -7.94 2.16 19.62
N SER A 79 -7.11 3.19 19.41
CA SER A 79 -6.05 3.16 18.40
C SER A 79 -5.04 2.05 18.62
N PHE A 80 -4.75 1.71 19.88
CA PHE A 80 -3.98 0.53 20.20
C PHE A 80 -4.77 -0.77 19.91
N SER A 81 -5.95 -0.92 20.50
CA SER A 81 -6.71 -2.18 20.40
C SER A 81 -7.03 -2.58 18.96
N GLU A 82 -7.45 -1.62 18.13
CA GLU A 82 -7.86 -1.86 16.74
C GLU A 82 -6.68 -2.27 15.85
N ARG A 83 -5.46 -1.80 16.16
CA ARG A 83 -4.26 -2.08 15.35
C ARG A 83 -3.47 -3.29 15.83
N TYR A 84 -3.34 -3.45 17.14
CA TYR A 84 -2.39 -4.40 17.72
C TYR A 84 -3.03 -5.63 18.34
N ASP A 85 -4.30 -5.60 18.78
CA ASP A 85 -4.88 -6.77 19.45
C ASP A 85 -4.99 -7.98 18.51
N ASN A 86 -5.34 -7.76 17.24
CA ASN A 86 -5.40 -8.85 16.26
C ASN A 86 -4.00 -9.44 16.04
N LEU A 87 -2.99 -8.59 15.79
CA LEU A 87 -1.61 -9.03 15.61
C LEU A 87 -1.08 -9.75 16.87
N LYS A 88 -1.33 -9.21 18.06
CA LYS A 88 -0.97 -9.81 19.34
C LYS A 88 -1.61 -11.18 19.51
N ASN A 89 -2.89 -11.31 19.18
CA ASN A 89 -3.59 -12.60 19.21
C ASN A 89 -3.04 -13.58 18.17
N GLN A 90 -2.68 -13.13 16.95
CA GLN A 90 -2.07 -13.98 15.94
C GLN A 90 -0.73 -14.54 16.44
N VAL A 91 0.11 -13.71 17.04
CA VAL A 91 1.42 -14.09 17.59
C VAL A 91 1.27 -15.07 18.76
N ILE A 92 0.35 -14.80 19.71
CA ILE A 92 0.09 -15.69 20.85
C ILE A 92 -0.47 -17.05 20.40
N ASN A 93 -1.22 -17.08 19.29
CA ASN A 93 -1.85 -18.29 18.78
C ASN A 93 -0.97 -19.09 17.80
N ILE A 94 0.31 -18.74 17.63
CA ILE A 94 1.25 -19.54 16.84
C ILE A 94 1.25 -20.97 17.39
N ASN A 95 0.72 -21.90 16.60
CA ASN A 95 0.14 -23.13 17.12
C ASN A 95 1.21 -24.12 17.63
N PRO A 96 1.32 -24.33 18.96
CA PRO A 96 2.27 -25.29 19.52
C PRO A 96 1.83 -26.75 19.26
N SER A 97 0.57 -26.99 18.87
CA SER A 97 0.01 -28.33 18.71
C SER A 97 0.58 -29.05 17.49
N PHE A 98 0.89 -28.33 16.42
CA PHE A 98 1.51 -28.93 15.23
C PHE A 98 2.89 -29.48 15.57
N ILE A 99 3.73 -28.67 16.23
CA ILE A 99 5.07 -29.08 16.67
C ILE A 99 4.99 -30.28 17.60
N LYS A 100 4.08 -30.23 18.59
CA LYS A 100 3.84 -31.37 19.50
C LYS A 100 3.37 -32.63 18.77
N ALA A 101 2.57 -32.51 17.72
CA ALA A 101 2.11 -33.65 16.93
C ALA A 101 3.26 -34.29 16.14
N VAL A 102 4.09 -33.47 15.48
CA VAL A 102 5.29 -33.93 14.77
C VAL A 102 6.28 -34.56 15.74
N GLN A 103 6.56 -33.89 16.86
CA GLN A 103 7.43 -34.42 17.92
C GLN A 103 6.96 -35.79 18.41
N LYS A 104 5.65 -35.94 18.70
CA LYS A 104 5.07 -37.21 19.13
C LYS A 104 5.22 -38.32 18.08
N GLN A 105 4.99 -38.00 16.81
CA GLN A 105 5.15 -38.99 15.72
C GLN A 105 6.60 -39.47 15.61
N VAL A 106 7.57 -38.54 15.68
CA VAL A 106 9.00 -38.87 15.64
C VAL A 106 9.41 -39.70 16.88
N GLU A 107 8.91 -39.35 18.07
CA GLU A 107 9.13 -40.14 19.29
C GLU A 107 8.53 -41.55 19.18
N ASP A 108 7.33 -41.69 18.60
CA ASP A 108 6.69 -42.99 18.39
C ASP A 108 7.47 -43.87 17.40
N ILE A 109 8.01 -43.29 16.32
CA ILE A 109 8.89 -43.99 15.37
C ILE A 109 10.19 -44.42 16.06
N GLY A 110 10.81 -43.53 16.85
CA GLY A 110 12.00 -43.85 17.64
C GLY A 110 11.78 -45.05 18.58
N ARG A 111 10.69 -45.03 19.37
CA ARG A 111 10.34 -46.12 20.28
C ARG A 111 10.10 -47.46 19.58
N GLN A 112 9.57 -47.44 18.35
CA GLN A 112 9.32 -48.67 17.58
C GLN A 112 10.60 -49.27 16.99
N THR A 113 11.64 -48.45 16.80
CA THR A 113 12.89 -48.80 16.13
C THR A 113 14.06 -49.02 17.09
N GLU A 114 13.95 -48.62 18.36
CA GLU A 114 14.92 -48.94 19.43
C GLU A 114 14.96 -50.42 19.83
N LYS A 115 13.87 -51.15 19.63
CA LYS A 115 13.74 -52.56 20.01
C LYS A 115 14.13 -53.45 18.84
N ASP A 116 15.26 -54.17 18.99
CA ASP A 116 15.80 -55.15 18.02
C ASP A 116 14.77 -56.23 17.61
N ASP A 117 13.71 -56.40 18.40
CA ASP A 117 12.64 -57.37 18.21
C ASP A 117 11.57 -56.97 17.18
N LYS A 118 11.45 -55.70 16.77
CA LYS A 118 10.46 -55.27 15.74
C LYS A 118 11.07 -54.76 14.44
N HIS A 119 12.05 -53.85 14.51
CA HIS A 119 12.63 -53.19 13.33
C HIS A 119 14.17 -53.05 13.44
N PRO A 120 14.93 -54.16 13.57
CA PRO A 120 16.36 -54.17 13.89
C PRO A 120 17.29 -53.55 12.83
N HIS A 121 16.77 -53.20 11.65
CA HIS A 121 17.57 -52.64 10.55
C HIS A 121 17.44 -51.11 10.43
N ILE A 122 16.71 -50.45 11.32
CA ILE A 122 16.54 -48.98 11.32
C ILE A 122 17.40 -48.37 12.43
N GLY A 123 18.40 -47.57 12.05
CA GLY A 123 19.27 -46.87 12.99
C GLY A 123 18.63 -45.60 13.58
N GLN A 124 19.04 -45.23 14.80
CA GLN A 124 18.49 -44.06 15.52
C GLN A 124 19.09 -42.71 15.08
N THR A 125 20.19 -42.69 14.33
CA THR A 125 20.95 -41.46 14.03
C THR A 125 20.08 -40.33 13.44
N ASN A 126 19.34 -40.62 12.35
CA ASN A 126 18.50 -39.61 11.69
C ASN A 126 17.27 -39.23 12.53
N ILE A 127 16.80 -40.13 13.41
CA ILE A 127 15.67 -39.88 14.30
C ILE A 127 16.08 -38.89 15.39
N GLU A 128 17.25 -39.09 16.01
CA GLU A 128 17.81 -38.16 17.00
C GLU A 128 18.19 -36.80 16.39
N GLU A 129 18.67 -36.78 15.14
CA GLU A 129 18.94 -35.55 14.40
C GLU A 129 17.64 -34.74 14.19
N ILE A 130 16.56 -35.38 13.71
CA ILE A 130 15.25 -34.73 13.57
C ILE A 130 14.71 -34.25 14.91
N LYS A 131 14.81 -35.04 15.98
CA LYS A 131 14.41 -34.61 17.34
C LYS A 131 15.13 -33.33 17.76
N THR A 132 16.43 -33.24 17.47
CA THR A 132 17.24 -32.05 17.76
C THR A 132 16.76 -30.84 16.96
N HIS A 133 16.49 -31.01 15.66
CA HIS A 133 15.94 -29.94 14.82
C HIS A 133 14.57 -29.45 15.28
N ILE A 134 13.69 -30.36 15.72
CA ILE A 134 12.38 -29.99 16.27
C ILE A 134 12.53 -29.13 17.53
N ALA A 135 13.44 -29.52 18.43
CA ALA A 135 13.71 -28.76 19.65
C ALA A 135 14.30 -27.37 19.38
N ASP A 136 15.24 -27.28 18.42
CA ASP A 136 15.82 -25.99 17.99
C ASP A 136 14.76 -25.09 17.36
N PHE A 137 13.90 -25.64 16.50
CA PHE A 137 12.79 -24.91 15.90
C PHE A 137 11.80 -24.38 16.95
N GLU A 138 11.46 -25.18 17.96
CA GLU A 138 10.59 -24.73 19.07
C GLU A 138 11.20 -23.55 19.84
N LEU A 139 12.52 -23.56 20.05
CA LEU A 139 13.23 -22.45 20.70
C LEU A 139 13.24 -21.19 19.83
N LYS A 140 13.47 -21.33 18.52
CA LYS A 140 13.45 -20.20 17.57
C LYS A 140 12.06 -19.57 17.49
N LEU A 141 11.01 -20.37 17.42
CA LEU A 141 9.63 -19.87 17.44
C LEU A 141 9.29 -19.12 18.73
N LYS A 142 9.70 -19.64 19.90
CA LYS A 142 9.53 -18.93 21.18
C LYS A 142 10.27 -17.60 21.20
N LYS A 143 11.49 -17.53 20.65
CA LYS A 143 12.24 -16.27 20.54
C LYS A 143 11.55 -15.28 19.61
N PHE A 144 11.03 -15.75 18.48
CA PHE A 144 10.25 -14.93 17.55
C PHE A 144 9.02 -14.34 18.24
N GLU A 145 8.22 -15.20 18.90
CA GLU A 145 7.03 -14.78 19.66
C GLU A 145 7.39 -13.70 20.69
N GLN A 146 8.43 -13.94 21.48
CA GLN A 146 8.91 -12.98 22.49
C GLN A 146 9.37 -11.65 21.89
N ASN A 147 10.07 -11.68 20.76
CA ASN A 147 10.56 -10.47 20.09
C ASN A 147 9.38 -9.61 19.61
N ILE A 148 8.43 -10.20 18.88
CA ILE A 148 7.28 -9.46 18.38
C ILE A 148 6.40 -8.94 19.52
N LEU A 149 6.16 -9.74 20.56
CA LEU A 149 5.42 -9.28 21.74
C LEU A 149 6.11 -8.13 22.48
N ALA A 150 7.44 -8.12 22.52
CA ALA A 150 8.20 -7.01 23.09
C ALA A 150 8.02 -5.72 22.27
N GLN A 151 8.10 -5.80 20.94
CA GLN A 151 7.86 -4.65 20.05
C GLN A 151 6.43 -4.12 20.17
N ILE A 152 5.42 -5.01 20.25
CA ILE A 152 4.03 -4.60 20.48
C ILE A 152 3.90 -3.89 21.84
N SER A 153 4.56 -4.39 22.88
CA SER A 153 4.54 -3.76 24.20
C SER A 153 5.23 -2.39 24.22
N GLU A 154 6.28 -2.20 23.43
CA GLU A 154 6.95 -0.90 23.27
C GLU A 154 6.03 0.09 22.56
N ALA A 155 5.39 -0.31 21.46
CA ALA A 155 4.39 0.49 20.76
C ALA A 155 3.19 0.83 21.66
N GLU A 156 2.73 -0.13 22.47
CA GLU A 156 1.69 0.08 23.48
C GLU A 156 2.08 1.20 24.46
N SER A 157 3.32 1.15 24.96
CA SER A 157 3.84 2.17 25.87
C SER A 157 3.98 3.54 25.21
N GLU A 158 4.38 3.61 23.94
CA GLU A 158 4.48 4.87 23.19
C GLU A 158 3.10 5.51 23.01
N ILE A 159 2.09 4.73 22.60
CA ILE A 159 0.72 5.20 22.40
C ILE A 159 0.10 5.67 23.71
N TYR A 160 0.25 4.90 24.79
CA TYR A 160 -0.27 5.33 26.09
C TYR A 160 0.50 6.50 26.68
N GLY A 161 1.78 6.67 26.33
CA GLY A 161 2.59 7.83 26.69
C GLY A 161 1.99 9.16 26.20
N VAL A 162 1.20 9.15 25.12
CA VAL A 162 0.47 10.33 24.62
C VAL A 162 -0.49 10.90 25.67
N LYS A 163 -1.00 10.09 26.61
CA LYS A 163 -1.84 10.61 27.71
C LYS A 163 -1.08 11.50 28.68
N GLU A 164 0.23 11.29 28.83
CA GLU A 164 1.09 12.09 29.69
C GLU A 164 1.64 13.32 28.96
N ASN A 165 1.92 13.18 27.66
CA ASN A 165 2.43 14.24 26.80
C ASN A 165 1.72 14.23 25.44
N ASP A 166 0.56 14.88 25.38
CA ASP A 166 -0.37 14.88 24.25
C ASP A 166 0.10 15.88 23.18
N ASP A 167 0.96 15.40 22.28
CA ASP A 167 1.58 16.20 21.22
C ASP A 167 0.54 16.81 20.27
N LEU A 168 -0.59 16.13 20.05
CA LEU A 168 -1.68 16.66 19.24
C LEU A 168 -2.41 17.79 19.94
N LEU A 169 -2.74 17.64 21.23
CA LEU A 169 -3.36 18.71 21.99
C LEU A 169 -2.44 19.95 22.04
N GLU A 170 -1.14 19.76 22.25
CA GLU A 170 -0.15 20.85 22.21
C GLU A 170 -0.11 21.54 20.84
N ALA A 171 -0.15 20.77 19.76
CA ALA A 171 -0.18 21.33 18.40
C ALA A 171 -1.49 22.08 18.11
N ILE A 172 -2.63 21.58 18.60
CA ILE A 172 -3.93 22.26 18.50
C ILE A 172 -3.88 23.59 19.25
N ASP A 173 -3.43 23.59 20.52
CA ASP A 173 -3.32 24.79 21.35
C ASP A 173 -2.37 25.84 20.73
N LEU A 174 -1.33 25.40 20.02
CA LEU A 174 -0.36 26.28 19.40
C LEU A 174 -0.86 26.91 18.09
N HIS A 175 -1.53 26.13 17.24
CA HIS A 175 -1.82 26.53 15.85
C HIS A 175 -3.29 26.89 15.59
N PHE A 176 -4.23 26.40 16.41
CA PHE A 176 -5.65 26.57 16.19
C PHE A 176 -6.22 27.67 17.08
N SER A 177 -7.15 28.42 16.49
CA SER A 177 -8.02 29.32 17.25
C SER A 177 -9.35 28.65 17.55
N VAL A 178 -9.87 28.83 18.77
CA VAL A 178 -11.15 28.24 19.18
C VAL A 178 -12.25 29.30 19.16
N GLY A 179 -13.40 28.95 18.59
CA GLY A 179 -14.59 29.80 18.57
C GLY A 179 -15.20 30.02 19.96
N ASN A 180 -16.14 30.96 20.05
CA ASN A 180 -16.92 31.16 21.27
C ASN A 180 -17.98 30.06 21.42
N GLY A 181 -18.14 29.54 22.65
CA GLY A 181 -19.22 28.63 22.99
C GLY A 181 -20.58 29.31 23.02
N TYR A 182 -21.63 28.56 22.69
CA TYR A 182 -23.01 29.02 22.87
C TYR A 182 -23.50 28.83 24.29
N SER A 183 -24.28 29.79 24.76
CA SER A 183 -25.07 29.65 25.98
C SER A 183 -26.10 28.54 25.84
N PHE A 184 -26.60 28.06 26.97
CA PHE A 184 -27.63 27.02 26.96
C PHE A 184 -28.92 27.48 26.24
N ASP A 185 -29.28 28.76 26.38
CA ASP A 185 -30.47 29.31 25.71
C ASP A 185 -30.30 29.32 24.19
N GLU A 186 -29.12 29.71 23.69
CA GLU A 186 -28.79 29.63 22.26
C GLU A 186 -28.85 28.19 21.75
N ILE A 187 -28.29 27.23 22.51
CA ILE A 187 -28.40 25.80 22.16
C ILE A 187 -29.86 25.37 22.09
N VAL A 188 -30.71 25.80 23.02
CA VAL A 188 -32.14 25.49 23.00
C VAL A 188 -32.82 26.06 21.76
N GLU A 189 -32.51 27.29 21.34
CA GLU A 189 -33.04 27.83 20.08
C GLU A 189 -32.60 27.00 18.87
N ILE A 190 -31.33 26.62 18.80
CA ILE A 190 -30.80 25.75 17.75
C ILE A 190 -31.55 24.43 17.72
N THR A 191 -31.86 23.83 18.88
CA THR A 191 -32.64 22.57 18.92
C THR A 191 -34.07 22.73 18.40
N ARG A 192 -34.68 23.92 18.51
CA ARG A 192 -36.02 24.19 17.96
C ARG A 192 -35.99 24.27 16.45
N GLU A 193 -35.02 24.98 15.90
CA GLU A 193 -34.75 24.99 14.45
C GLU A 193 -34.42 23.58 13.96
N GLY A 194 -33.55 22.87 14.68
CA GLY A 194 -33.09 21.52 14.34
C GLY A 194 -34.22 20.50 14.23
N LYS A 195 -35.26 20.60 15.07
CA LYS A 195 -36.45 19.74 14.93
C LYS A 195 -37.10 19.87 13.56
N HIS A 196 -37.27 21.10 13.08
CA HIS A 196 -37.83 21.33 11.74
C HIS A 196 -36.87 20.83 10.67
N ARG A 197 -35.57 21.15 10.77
CA ARG A 197 -34.57 20.65 9.82
C ARG A 197 -34.58 19.14 9.71
N TYR A 198 -34.58 18.43 10.84
CA TYR A 198 -34.44 16.98 10.85
C TYR A 198 -35.72 16.27 10.40
N GLU A 199 -36.89 16.84 10.67
CA GLU A 199 -38.18 16.37 10.12
C GLU A 199 -38.17 16.36 8.59
N PHE A 200 -37.53 17.36 7.96
CA PHE A 200 -37.45 17.50 6.51
C PHE A 200 -36.10 17.08 5.91
N LYS A 201 -35.24 16.42 6.70
CA LYS A 201 -33.88 15.99 6.27
C LYS A 201 -33.04 17.12 5.67
N ILE A 202 -33.13 18.30 6.27
CA ILE A 202 -32.30 19.46 5.94
C ILE A 202 -31.00 19.37 6.74
N PRO A 203 -29.84 19.43 6.08
CA PRO A 203 -28.54 19.25 6.75
C PRO A 203 -28.14 20.43 7.65
N PRO A 204 -27.15 20.25 8.57
CA PRO A 204 -26.55 18.98 8.97
C PRO A 204 -27.08 18.44 10.32
N GLY A 205 -26.87 17.16 10.58
CA GLY A 205 -27.14 16.39 11.79
C GLY A 205 -28.41 15.53 11.77
N TYR A 206 -29.18 15.49 10.67
CA TYR A 206 -30.47 14.78 10.68
C TYR A 206 -30.33 13.26 10.80
N GLY A 207 -29.19 12.70 10.39
CA GLY A 207 -28.90 11.26 10.51
C GLY A 207 -28.81 10.79 11.97
N ASP A 208 -28.60 11.71 12.90
CA ASP A 208 -28.50 11.41 14.33
C ASP A 208 -29.85 11.48 15.07
N PHE A 209 -30.93 11.91 14.41
CA PHE A 209 -32.25 12.06 15.03
C PHE A 209 -32.85 10.74 15.56
N HIS A 210 -32.53 9.62 14.92
CA HIS A 210 -33.07 8.30 15.26
C HIS A 210 -32.06 7.38 15.99
N LYS A 211 -30.84 7.85 16.28
CA LYS A 211 -29.84 7.03 16.97
C LYS A 211 -30.12 6.97 18.47
N ALA A 212 -30.39 5.77 18.98
CA ALA A 212 -30.77 5.53 20.38
C ALA A 212 -29.70 5.95 21.41
N GLU A 213 -28.44 6.07 20.97
CA GLU A 213 -27.30 6.41 21.83
C GLU A 213 -27.23 7.90 22.19
N LYS A 214 -27.66 8.78 21.26
CA LYS A 214 -27.62 10.24 21.46
C LYS A 214 -28.87 10.71 22.19
N LYS A 215 -28.70 11.57 23.22
CA LYS A 215 -29.81 12.08 24.05
C LYS A 215 -29.76 13.59 24.20
N GLY A 216 -30.94 14.21 24.19
CA GLY A 216 -31.09 15.65 24.45
C GLY A 216 -30.39 16.50 23.38
N THR A 217 -29.56 17.45 23.81
CA THR A 217 -28.84 18.37 22.92
C THR A 217 -27.77 17.68 22.06
N GLN A 218 -27.30 16.49 22.45
CA GLN A 218 -26.31 15.73 21.69
C GLN A 218 -26.79 15.33 20.29
N ILE A 219 -28.11 15.23 20.12
CA ILE A 219 -28.74 14.95 18.82
C ILE A 219 -28.45 16.09 17.82
N PHE A 220 -28.25 17.31 18.31
CA PHE A 220 -28.06 18.51 17.50
C PHE A 220 -26.58 18.97 17.45
N GLY A 221 -25.63 18.11 17.82
CA GLY A 221 -24.20 18.48 17.87
C GLY A 221 -23.67 19.03 16.54
N ASP A 222 -23.91 18.31 15.45
CA ASP A 222 -23.53 18.69 14.09
C ASP A 222 -24.17 20.03 13.68
N LEU A 223 -25.44 20.27 14.06
CA LEU A 223 -26.11 21.54 13.80
C LEU A 223 -25.53 22.69 14.64
N ILE A 224 -25.14 22.44 15.89
CA ILE A 224 -24.48 23.42 16.75
C ILE A 224 -23.13 23.83 16.12
N VAL A 225 -22.35 22.86 15.66
CA VAL A 225 -21.10 23.08 14.92
C VAL A 225 -21.35 23.95 13.68
N TRP A 226 -22.34 23.59 12.86
CA TRP A 226 -22.69 24.36 11.67
C TRP A 226 -23.06 25.81 12.00
N LYS A 227 -23.88 26.03 13.04
CA LYS A 227 -24.24 27.39 13.46
C LYS A 227 -23.03 28.17 13.95
N GLN A 228 -22.06 27.56 14.61
CA GLN A 228 -20.80 28.22 14.98
C GLN A 228 -19.96 28.59 13.75
N ILE A 229 -19.91 27.72 12.73
CA ILE A 229 -19.25 28.02 11.45
C ILE A 229 -19.92 29.22 10.76
N LEU A 230 -21.25 29.25 10.69
CA LEU A 230 -21.99 30.38 10.12
C LEU A 230 -21.66 31.69 10.84
N HIS A 231 -21.73 31.69 12.17
CA HIS A 231 -21.42 32.87 12.96
C HIS A 231 -19.99 33.37 12.70
N TYR A 232 -19.01 32.47 12.78
CA TYR A 232 -17.60 32.83 12.57
C TYR A 232 -17.33 33.31 11.14
N SER A 233 -17.93 32.66 10.13
CA SER A 233 -17.81 33.06 8.73
C SER A 233 -18.29 34.51 8.49
N LYS A 234 -19.27 34.97 9.28
CA LYS A 234 -19.78 36.33 9.20
C LYS A 234 -18.82 37.35 9.82
N GLU A 235 -18.13 36.95 10.89
CA GLU A 235 -17.16 37.80 11.59
C GLU A 235 -15.90 37.99 10.76
N VAL A 236 -15.35 36.92 10.17
CA VAL A 236 -14.09 36.98 9.42
C VAL A 236 -14.28 37.34 7.94
N ASN A 237 -15.46 37.05 7.37
CA ASN A 237 -15.80 37.29 5.96
C ASN A 237 -14.77 36.71 4.98
N LEU A 238 -14.30 35.50 5.27
CA LEU A 238 -13.38 34.71 4.44
C LEU A 238 -14.03 33.37 4.05
N PRO A 239 -13.62 32.75 2.93
CA PRO A 239 -14.08 31.41 2.57
C PRO A 239 -13.77 30.39 3.67
N ILE A 240 -14.55 29.32 3.74
CA ILE A 240 -14.39 28.25 4.73
C ILE A 240 -14.16 26.92 4.01
N ILE A 241 -13.13 26.19 4.43
CA ILE A 241 -12.95 24.76 4.11
C ILE A 241 -13.19 23.98 5.39
N PHE A 242 -14.15 23.06 5.40
CA PHE A 242 -14.46 22.23 6.55
C PHE A 242 -13.91 20.80 6.37
N ILE A 243 -13.14 20.32 7.34
CA ILE A 243 -12.48 19.01 7.33
C ILE A 243 -13.21 18.08 8.30
N THR A 244 -13.81 17.02 7.77
CA THR A 244 -14.52 16.01 8.58
C THR A 244 -14.36 14.62 7.97
N ASN A 245 -14.23 13.61 8.83
CA ASN A 245 -14.25 12.20 8.43
C ASN A 245 -15.63 11.56 8.67
N ASP A 246 -16.59 12.30 9.25
CA ASP A 246 -17.93 11.82 9.54
C ASP A 246 -18.89 12.03 8.34
N ILE A 247 -18.61 11.29 7.27
CA ILE A 247 -19.28 11.44 5.96
C ILE A 247 -20.32 10.36 5.68
N LYS A 248 -20.33 9.27 6.46
CA LYS A 248 -21.18 8.08 6.25
C LYS A 248 -22.64 8.24 6.69
N LYS A 249 -22.97 9.28 7.45
CA LYS A 249 -24.32 9.49 7.99
C LYS A 249 -25.23 10.07 6.91
N ASP A 250 -25.93 9.24 6.15
CA ASP A 250 -27.08 9.63 5.29
C ASP A 250 -26.86 10.87 4.38
N GLU A 251 -25.64 11.09 3.86
CA GLU A 251 -25.27 12.27 3.04
C GLU A 251 -25.54 13.63 3.72
N ASP A 252 -25.42 13.67 5.04
CA ASP A 252 -25.84 14.79 5.89
C ASP A 252 -24.96 16.04 5.77
N TRP A 253 -23.70 15.88 5.40
CA TRP A 253 -22.78 17.01 5.18
C TRP A 253 -22.44 17.22 3.71
N CYS A 254 -22.25 16.13 2.97
CA CYS A 254 -21.75 16.16 1.62
C CYS A 254 -22.31 15.02 0.78
N TYR A 255 -22.29 15.23 -0.53
CA TYR A 255 -22.25 14.13 -1.47
C TYR A 255 -20.87 13.51 -1.42
N PHE A 256 -20.85 12.22 -1.18
CA PHE A 256 -19.64 11.43 -1.23
C PHE A 256 -19.86 10.31 -2.23
N GLU A 257 -18.80 9.96 -2.93
CA GLU A 257 -18.80 8.84 -3.82
C GLU A 257 -18.36 7.62 -3.02
N LYS A 258 -19.27 6.64 -2.88
CA LYS A 258 -18.91 5.30 -2.40
C LYS A 258 -18.26 4.56 -3.54
N VAL A 259 -17.00 4.84 -3.73
CA VAL A 259 -16.16 4.18 -4.72
C VAL A 259 -15.44 3.11 -3.92
N SER A 260 -16.04 1.91 -3.94
CA SER A 260 -15.70 0.68 -3.22
C SER A 260 -14.37 0.73 -2.44
N GLY A 261 -14.42 1.13 -1.17
CA GLY A 261 -13.24 1.16 -0.31
C GLY A 261 -12.57 2.52 -0.12
N ASP A 262 -13.11 3.62 -0.66
CA ASP A 262 -12.84 4.99 -0.19
C ASP A 262 -14.12 5.84 -0.18
N ASP A 263 -14.37 6.53 0.93
CA ASP A 263 -15.44 7.53 1.01
C ASP A 263 -14.84 8.91 0.74
N ARG A 264 -14.94 9.32 -0.53
CA ARG A 264 -14.40 10.60 -1.00
C ARG A 264 -15.48 11.67 -1.00
N ILE A 265 -15.21 12.82 -0.40
CA ILE A 265 -16.10 13.99 -0.52
C ILE A 265 -16.03 14.52 -1.95
N VAL A 266 -17.16 14.50 -2.66
CA VAL A 266 -17.31 15.03 -4.02
C VAL A 266 -17.69 16.51 -3.97
N ALA A 267 -18.71 16.83 -3.18
CA ALA A 267 -19.17 18.21 -2.98
C ALA A 267 -19.96 18.33 -1.67
N PRO A 268 -19.92 19.48 -0.98
CA PRO A 268 -20.85 19.77 0.10
C PRO A 268 -22.29 19.78 -0.41
N ARG A 269 -23.24 19.51 0.50
CA ARG A 269 -24.68 19.63 0.20
C ARG A 269 -25.03 21.05 -0.24
N GLU A 270 -25.86 21.20 -1.28
CA GLU A 270 -26.15 22.52 -1.85
C GLU A 270 -26.84 23.44 -0.85
N GLU A 271 -27.62 22.88 0.08
CA GLU A 271 -28.27 23.61 1.17
C GLU A 271 -27.24 24.31 2.07
N LEU A 272 -26.11 23.66 2.35
CA LEU A 272 -25.04 24.20 3.18
C LEU A 272 -24.29 25.31 2.44
N ILE A 273 -23.92 25.07 1.17
CA ILE A 273 -23.27 26.07 0.30
C ILE A 273 -24.16 27.31 0.19
N LYS A 274 -25.48 27.11 0.00
CA LYS A 274 -26.43 28.20 -0.11
C LYS A 274 -26.62 28.94 1.21
N GLU A 275 -26.77 28.24 2.33
CA GLU A 275 -27.01 28.86 3.63
C GLU A 275 -25.85 29.78 4.05
N ILE A 276 -24.61 29.31 3.94
CA ILE A 276 -23.45 30.12 4.32
C ILE A 276 -23.22 31.29 3.35
N TYR A 277 -23.49 31.10 2.05
CA TYR A 277 -23.41 32.18 1.07
C TYR A 277 -24.48 33.26 1.31
N ASP A 278 -25.72 32.88 1.62
CA ASP A 278 -26.78 33.84 1.95
C ASP A 278 -26.52 34.54 3.31
N HIS A 279 -25.92 33.84 4.26
CA HIS A 279 -25.61 34.38 5.59
C HIS A 279 -24.43 35.36 5.56
N SER A 280 -23.34 34.97 4.89
CA SER A 280 -22.02 35.62 5.00
C SER A 280 -21.45 36.11 3.68
N SER A 281 -22.02 35.72 2.52
CA SER A 281 -21.48 36.02 1.19
C SER A 281 -20.07 35.47 0.97
N VAL A 282 -19.78 34.32 1.59
CA VAL A 282 -18.50 33.60 1.46
C VAL A 282 -18.71 32.23 0.82
N GLU A 283 -17.63 31.68 0.26
CA GLU A 283 -17.61 30.36 -0.35
C GLU A 283 -17.34 29.28 0.71
N PHE A 284 -17.85 28.07 0.48
CA PHE A 284 -17.73 26.94 1.38
C PHE A 284 -17.35 25.68 0.61
N TRP A 285 -16.39 24.92 1.13
CA TRP A 285 -16.01 23.62 0.62
C TRP A 285 -15.66 22.64 1.73
N MET A 286 -15.51 21.36 1.38
CA MET A 286 -15.27 20.28 2.35
C MET A 286 -14.23 19.29 1.84
N TYR A 287 -13.46 18.72 2.76
CA TYR A 287 -12.57 17.59 2.51
C TYR A 287 -12.63 16.59 3.68
N ASN A 288 -12.36 15.32 3.42
CA ASN A 288 -11.94 14.40 4.46
C ASN A 288 -10.44 14.63 4.79
N LEU A 289 -9.94 13.99 5.85
CA LEU A 289 -8.55 14.16 6.28
C LEU A 289 -7.52 13.72 5.19
N PRO A 290 -7.65 12.56 4.51
CA PRO A 290 -6.78 12.19 3.40
C PRO A 290 -6.75 13.23 2.27
N GLN A 291 -7.92 13.70 1.83
CA GLN A 291 -8.04 14.74 0.79
C GLN A 291 -7.37 16.04 1.23
N PHE A 292 -7.53 16.44 2.49
CA PHE A 292 -6.84 17.61 3.04
C PHE A 292 -5.32 17.46 2.98
N LEU A 293 -4.78 16.31 3.41
CA LEU A 293 -3.33 16.08 3.41
C LEU A 293 -2.77 16.04 1.98
N PHE A 294 -3.45 15.36 1.06
CA PHE A 294 -3.07 15.33 -0.35
C PHE A 294 -3.05 16.74 -0.96
N ASN A 295 -4.11 17.50 -0.77
CA ASN A 295 -4.19 18.86 -1.30
C ASN A 295 -3.20 19.81 -0.61
N SER A 296 -2.86 19.56 0.66
CA SER A 296 -1.81 20.33 1.34
C SER A 296 -0.44 20.14 0.68
N LYS A 297 -0.13 18.94 0.19
CA LYS A 297 1.09 18.69 -0.59
C LYS A 297 1.11 19.51 -1.88
N ASN A 298 0.00 19.55 -2.60
CA ASN A 298 -0.09 20.28 -3.87
C ASN A 298 -0.02 21.80 -3.68
N TYR A 299 -0.80 22.34 -2.75
CA TYR A 299 -0.99 23.78 -2.61
C TYR A 299 -0.03 24.44 -1.61
N LEU A 300 0.40 23.73 -0.57
CA LEU A 300 1.33 24.24 0.44
C LEU A 300 2.77 23.77 0.20
N LYS A 301 2.98 22.81 -0.72
CA LYS A 301 4.27 22.13 -0.93
C LYS A 301 4.79 21.46 0.33
N SER A 302 3.88 20.95 1.16
CA SER A 302 4.23 20.21 2.36
C SER A 302 4.94 18.92 1.98
N ASP A 303 6.11 18.67 2.57
CA ASP A 303 6.81 17.40 2.40
C ASP A 303 6.12 16.34 3.26
N ILE A 304 5.01 15.77 2.80
CA ILE A 304 4.37 14.59 3.43
C ILE A 304 4.51 13.44 2.44
N SER A 305 4.97 12.28 2.92
CA SER A 305 5.11 11.11 2.04
C SER A 305 3.73 10.63 1.60
N ASP A 306 3.61 10.25 0.34
CA ASP A 306 2.33 9.78 -0.18
C ASP A 306 1.93 8.44 0.46
N GLN A 307 2.92 7.59 0.81
CA GLN A 307 2.73 6.42 1.67
C GLN A 307 1.98 6.77 2.96
N ALA A 308 2.36 7.86 3.66
CA ALA A 308 1.68 8.26 4.88
C ALA A 308 0.21 8.64 4.61
N ILE A 309 -0.07 9.31 3.49
CA ILE A 309 -1.45 9.69 3.11
C ILE A 309 -2.27 8.44 2.76
N GLN A 310 -1.68 7.51 2.01
CA GLN A 310 -2.30 6.25 1.66
C GLN A 310 -2.62 5.42 2.91
N PHE A 311 -1.67 5.24 3.84
CA PHE A 311 -1.93 4.52 5.09
C PHE A 311 -3.10 5.10 5.88
N ILE A 312 -3.30 6.42 5.83
CA ILE A 312 -4.43 7.10 6.49
C ILE A 312 -5.73 6.78 5.77
N SER A 313 -5.75 6.93 4.45
CA SER A 313 -6.91 6.55 3.63
C SER A 313 -7.29 5.09 3.91
N GLN A 314 -6.34 4.16 3.79
CA GLN A 314 -6.54 2.75 4.09
C GLN A 314 -7.08 2.51 5.50
N TYR A 315 -6.51 3.17 6.52
CA TYR A 315 -6.98 3.02 7.90
C TYR A 315 -8.43 3.50 8.09
N LEU A 316 -8.77 4.69 7.57
CA LEU A 316 -10.14 5.23 7.66
C LEU A 316 -11.16 4.34 6.94
N ASN A 317 -10.73 3.71 5.85
CA ASN A 317 -11.55 2.83 5.03
C ASN A 317 -11.67 1.40 5.57
N THR A 318 -10.66 0.91 6.29
CA THR A 318 -10.65 -0.44 6.91
C THR A 318 -11.29 -0.50 8.28
N LYS A 319 -11.58 0.66 8.91
CA LYS A 319 -12.24 0.76 10.22
C LYS A 319 -13.56 -0.04 10.31
N ASP A 320 -14.23 -0.24 9.17
CA ASP A 320 -15.51 -0.97 9.08
C ASP A 320 -15.44 -2.33 8.36
N SER A 321 -14.33 -2.68 7.68
CA SER A 321 -14.20 -3.94 6.92
C SER A 321 -13.47 -5.02 7.70
N THR A 322 -14.16 -5.63 8.67
CA THR A 322 -13.59 -6.63 9.60
C THR A 322 -13.54 -8.07 9.05
N GLY A 323 -13.66 -8.26 7.73
CA GLY A 323 -13.72 -9.59 7.11
C GLY A 323 -12.34 -10.14 6.73
N ASN A 324 -12.02 -11.37 7.14
CA ASN A 324 -10.84 -12.11 6.65
C ASN A 324 -11.19 -13.13 5.55
N TYR A 325 -12.43 -13.11 5.06
CA TYR A 325 -12.95 -14.14 4.16
C TYR A 325 -13.65 -13.54 2.97
N LEU A 326 -13.39 -14.10 1.78
CA LEU A 326 -14.25 -13.97 0.63
C LEU A 326 -15.35 -15.03 0.74
N ARG A 327 -16.60 -14.60 0.79
CA ARG A 327 -17.77 -15.49 0.78
C ARG A 327 -18.67 -15.14 -0.37
N PHE A 328 -19.06 -16.15 -1.12
CA PHE A 328 -20.00 -15.98 -2.22
C PHE A 328 -20.90 -17.19 -2.37
N LYS A 329 -22.07 -16.97 -2.95
CA LYS A 329 -23.08 -17.98 -3.26
C LYS A 329 -22.98 -18.33 -4.74
N CYS A 330 -22.88 -19.62 -5.07
CA CYS A 330 -22.91 -20.07 -6.46
C CYS A 330 -24.31 -19.86 -7.06
N ASN A 331 -24.40 -19.22 -8.23
CA ASN A 331 -25.69 -18.95 -8.87
C ASN A 331 -26.42 -20.22 -9.36
N SER A 332 -25.68 -21.29 -9.68
CA SER A 332 -26.27 -22.53 -10.20
C SER A 332 -26.83 -23.46 -9.13
N CYS A 333 -26.18 -23.56 -7.97
CA CYS A 333 -26.53 -24.54 -6.93
C CYS A 333 -26.77 -23.93 -5.55
N GLU A 334 -26.69 -22.61 -5.43
CA GLU A 334 -26.92 -21.84 -4.21
C GLU A 334 -25.98 -22.17 -3.04
N LYS A 335 -24.93 -22.96 -3.27
CA LYS A 335 -23.94 -23.30 -2.27
C LYS A 335 -23.07 -22.10 -1.93
N ILE A 336 -22.82 -21.89 -0.64
CA ILE A 336 -21.92 -20.84 -0.15
C ILE A 336 -20.49 -21.38 -0.11
N HIS A 337 -19.59 -20.63 -0.71
CA HIS A 337 -18.15 -20.81 -0.66
C HIS A 337 -17.54 -19.77 0.29
N SER A 338 -16.44 -20.14 0.96
CA SER A 338 -15.75 -19.29 1.91
C SER A 338 -14.25 -19.58 1.82
N TYR A 339 -13.46 -18.59 1.42
CA TYR A 339 -12.00 -18.68 1.28
C TYR A 339 -11.36 -17.62 2.17
N HIS A 340 -10.30 -17.98 2.89
CA HIS A 340 -9.57 -17.05 3.74
C HIS A 340 -8.64 -16.18 2.89
N LYS A 341 -8.43 -14.92 3.27
CA LYS A 341 -7.57 -13.97 2.52
C LYS A 341 -6.14 -14.46 2.25
N SER A 342 -5.61 -15.35 3.10
CA SER A 342 -4.26 -15.92 2.93
C SER A 342 -4.18 -17.01 1.86
N GLU A 343 -5.31 -17.39 1.26
CA GLU A 343 -5.38 -18.37 0.17
C GLU A 343 -5.26 -17.69 -1.21
N PHE A 344 -5.12 -16.37 -1.25
CA PHE A 344 -5.07 -15.56 -2.46
C PHE A 344 -3.67 -14.99 -2.66
N ASP A 345 -3.20 -15.04 -3.90
CA ASP A 345 -1.99 -14.36 -4.36
C ASP A 345 -2.40 -13.44 -5.52
N LEU A 346 -2.80 -12.21 -5.17
CA LEU A 346 -3.44 -11.30 -6.11
C LEU A 346 -2.37 -10.49 -6.86
N ASP A 347 -1.98 -10.99 -8.02
CA ASP A 347 -1.12 -10.27 -8.96
C ASP A 347 -1.93 -9.25 -9.75
N PHE A 348 -1.84 -7.98 -9.35
CA PHE A 348 -2.58 -6.89 -9.97
C PHE A 348 -1.86 -6.33 -11.20
N GLU A 349 -2.54 -6.31 -12.34
CA GLU A 349 -2.05 -5.73 -13.59
C GLU A 349 -2.75 -4.40 -13.90
N LEU A 350 -2.05 -3.42 -14.48
CA LEU A 350 -2.66 -2.16 -14.90
C LEU A 350 -3.66 -2.41 -16.06
N ALA A 351 -4.94 -2.14 -15.81
CA ALA A 351 -6.03 -2.33 -16.74
C ALA A 351 -6.43 -1.06 -17.51
N GLU A 352 -6.48 0.10 -16.85
CA GLU A 352 -6.91 1.36 -17.48
C GLU A 352 -6.23 2.59 -16.84
N SER A 353 -5.99 3.64 -17.62
CA SER A 353 -5.52 4.94 -17.12
C SER A 353 -6.34 6.08 -17.71
N SER A 354 -6.77 7.03 -16.87
CA SER A 354 -7.56 8.20 -17.30
C SER A 354 -7.10 9.50 -16.63
N GLU A 355 -7.19 10.63 -17.34
CA GLU A 355 -6.83 11.93 -16.77
C GLU A 355 -8.02 12.60 -16.08
N LYS A 356 -7.82 13.02 -14.83
CA LYS A 356 -8.81 13.73 -14.01
C LYS A 356 -8.18 14.99 -13.37
N SER A 357 -8.99 15.82 -12.71
CA SER A 357 -8.59 17.15 -12.21
C SER A 357 -7.38 17.14 -11.25
N MET A 358 -7.24 16.10 -10.42
CA MET A 358 -6.13 15.88 -9.49
C MET A 358 -5.01 14.94 -10.03
N GLY A 359 -4.95 14.66 -11.34
CA GLY A 359 -3.92 13.82 -11.98
C GLY A 359 -4.46 12.58 -12.70
N THR A 360 -3.57 11.64 -13.01
CA THR A 360 -3.93 10.36 -13.64
C THR A 360 -4.60 9.42 -12.62
N GLU A 361 -5.73 8.85 -13.00
CA GLU A 361 -6.38 7.72 -12.33
C GLU A 361 -5.98 6.43 -13.04
N ASN A 362 -5.35 5.50 -12.32
CA ASN A 362 -5.06 4.15 -12.81
C ASN A 362 -6.06 3.15 -12.23
N ARG A 363 -6.46 2.15 -13.00
CA ARG A 363 -7.22 0.97 -12.57
C ARG A 363 -6.35 -0.26 -12.79
N TYR A 364 -6.29 -1.12 -11.79
CA TYR A 364 -5.55 -2.38 -11.75
C TYR A 364 -6.52 -3.54 -11.52
N GLU A 365 -6.22 -4.71 -12.05
CA GLU A 365 -7.08 -5.89 -11.98
C GLU A 365 -6.28 -7.16 -11.67
N ALA A 366 -6.82 -8.04 -10.82
CA ALA A 366 -6.34 -9.39 -10.55
C ALA A 366 -7.51 -10.38 -10.63
N MET A 367 -7.32 -11.56 -11.19
CA MET A 367 -8.41 -12.52 -11.41
C MET A 367 -8.14 -13.87 -10.74
N GLU A 368 -9.14 -14.43 -10.07
CA GLU A 368 -9.08 -15.75 -9.46
C GLU A 368 -10.28 -16.61 -9.83
N SER A 369 -10.08 -17.91 -10.01
CA SER A 369 -11.14 -18.83 -10.46
C SER A 369 -11.38 -19.99 -9.49
N PHE A 370 -12.66 -20.26 -9.21
CA PHE A 370 -13.12 -21.25 -8.25
C PHE A 370 -14.01 -22.31 -8.89
N GLY A 371 -13.64 -23.58 -8.72
CA GLY A 371 -14.49 -24.70 -9.10
C GLY A 371 -15.58 -24.99 -8.05
N CYS A 372 -16.85 -24.98 -8.48
CA CYS A 372 -17.97 -25.44 -7.66
C CYS A 372 -18.24 -26.94 -7.85
N THR A 373 -18.70 -27.62 -6.79
CA THR A 373 -19.05 -29.05 -6.82
C THR A 373 -20.20 -29.40 -7.78
N CYS A 374 -20.95 -28.41 -8.27
CA CYS A 374 -21.97 -28.61 -9.30
C CYS A 374 -21.42 -28.53 -10.74
N GLY A 375 -20.10 -28.35 -10.91
CA GLY A 375 -19.45 -28.17 -12.21
C GLY A 375 -19.51 -26.73 -12.75
N ASN A 376 -20.00 -25.77 -11.94
CA ASN A 376 -19.96 -24.36 -12.30
C ASN A 376 -18.59 -23.76 -11.93
N GLU A 377 -18.03 -22.95 -12.82
CA GLU A 377 -16.81 -22.18 -12.58
C GLU A 377 -17.21 -20.75 -12.21
N ILE A 378 -16.58 -20.20 -11.19
CA ILE A 378 -16.88 -18.87 -10.65
C ILE A 378 -15.58 -18.09 -10.70
N THR A 379 -15.57 -16.95 -11.37
CA THR A 379 -14.38 -16.10 -11.48
C THR A 379 -14.61 -14.84 -10.66
N ALA A 380 -13.64 -14.50 -9.81
CA ALA A 380 -13.60 -13.26 -9.06
C ALA A 380 -12.59 -12.33 -9.70
N THR A 381 -13.03 -11.15 -10.13
CA THR A 381 -12.17 -10.07 -10.60
C THR A 381 -12.02 -9.07 -9.46
N PHE A 382 -10.81 -8.93 -8.95
CA PHE A 382 -10.41 -7.94 -7.97
C PHE A 382 -9.89 -6.72 -8.73
N GLU A 383 -10.50 -5.58 -8.52
CA GLU A 383 -10.12 -4.33 -9.17
C GLU A 383 -9.64 -3.36 -8.10
N VAL A 384 -8.65 -2.52 -8.41
CA VAL A 384 -8.09 -1.51 -7.52
C VAL A 384 -7.84 -0.25 -8.34
N TRP A 385 -8.21 0.93 -7.84
CA TRP A 385 -7.91 2.21 -8.50
C TRP A 385 -6.95 3.03 -7.66
N GLU A 386 -6.08 3.76 -8.34
CA GLU A 386 -5.13 4.72 -7.82
C GLU A 386 -5.52 6.10 -8.35
N TYR A 387 -5.95 7.00 -7.48
CA TYR A 387 -6.27 8.37 -7.87
C TYR A 387 -6.48 9.28 -6.65
N PRO A 388 -5.71 10.37 -6.52
CA PRO A 388 -4.60 10.81 -7.37
C PRO A 388 -3.41 9.83 -7.34
N SER A 389 -2.48 9.94 -8.28
CA SER A 389 -1.34 9.01 -8.35
C SER A 389 -0.61 8.88 -7.00
N GLY A 390 -0.30 7.63 -6.63
CA GLY A 390 0.18 7.16 -5.33
C GLY A 390 -0.93 6.80 -4.35
N VAL A 391 -2.16 7.29 -4.52
CA VAL A 391 -3.20 7.14 -3.49
C VAL A 391 -4.21 6.07 -3.90
N HIS A 392 -4.36 5.04 -3.05
CA HIS A 392 -5.47 4.10 -3.14
C HIS A 392 -6.80 4.87 -3.17
N ASN A 393 -7.51 4.78 -4.29
CA ASN A 393 -8.79 5.43 -4.51
C ASN A 393 -9.97 4.47 -4.41
N ASN A 394 -9.84 3.24 -4.90
CA ASN A 394 -10.96 2.30 -5.00
C ASN A 394 -10.48 0.86 -5.01
N ASN A 395 -11.36 -0.09 -4.68
CA ASN A 395 -11.22 -1.51 -4.95
C ASN A 395 -12.58 -2.25 -5.05
N SER A 396 -12.81 -3.09 -6.06
CA SER A 396 -14.04 -3.90 -6.17
C SER A 396 -13.75 -5.37 -6.37
N ILE A 397 -14.73 -6.20 -6.01
CA ILE A 397 -14.74 -7.60 -6.40
C ILE A 397 -15.99 -7.83 -7.24
N GLU A 398 -15.80 -8.12 -8.51
CA GLU A 398 -16.85 -8.62 -9.39
C GLU A 398 -16.82 -10.15 -9.41
N LEU A 399 -17.99 -10.78 -9.37
CA LEU A 399 -18.10 -12.24 -9.43
C LEU A 399 -18.91 -12.65 -10.66
N ASP A 400 -18.27 -13.39 -11.55
CA ASP A 400 -18.94 -14.09 -12.63
C ASP A 400 -19.50 -15.42 -12.12
N SER A 401 -20.79 -15.64 -12.37
CA SER A 401 -21.52 -16.85 -11.96
C SER A 401 -21.62 -17.09 -10.44
N GLY A 402 -21.44 -16.04 -9.62
CA GLY A 402 -21.67 -16.05 -8.18
C GLY A 402 -22.31 -14.75 -7.67
N GLU A 403 -22.80 -14.78 -6.43
CA GLU A 403 -23.33 -13.63 -5.69
C GLU A 403 -22.43 -13.37 -4.48
N LEU A 404 -21.83 -12.18 -4.39
CA LEU A 404 -20.94 -11.81 -3.28
C LEU A 404 -21.72 -11.64 -1.98
N LEU A 405 -21.29 -12.31 -0.92
CA LEU A 405 -21.91 -12.24 0.42
C LEU A 405 -21.04 -11.51 1.43
N ALA A 406 -19.72 -11.67 1.34
CA ALA A 406 -18.74 -10.97 2.16
C ALA A 406 -17.40 -10.93 1.44
N SER A 407 -16.61 -9.89 1.69
CA SER A 407 -15.25 -9.74 1.18
C SER A 407 -14.28 -9.47 2.32
N PHE A 408 -13.00 -9.42 1.96
CA PHE A 408 -11.92 -8.91 2.79
C PHE A 408 -11.31 -7.69 2.11
N TYR A 409 -10.53 -6.93 2.87
CA TYR A 409 -9.80 -5.79 2.32
C TYR A 409 -8.54 -6.27 1.57
N PHE A 410 -8.35 -5.78 0.34
CA PHE A 410 -7.17 -6.01 -0.50
C PHE A 410 -6.71 -4.67 -1.09
N THR A 411 -5.42 -4.53 -1.39
CA THR A 411 -4.84 -3.29 -1.88
C THR A 411 -3.58 -3.60 -2.67
N ILE A 412 -3.11 -2.63 -3.44
CA ILE A 412 -1.81 -2.65 -4.12
C ILE A 412 -0.92 -1.66 -3.38
N ASP A 413 0.36 -1.99 -3.26
CA ASP A 413 1.36 -1.00 -2.86
C ASP A 413 1.69 -0.11 -4.07
N PHE A 414 1.05 1.05 -4.19
CA PHE A 414 1.33 2.01 -5.27
C PHE A 414 2.68 2.71 -5.10
N PHE A 415 3.35 2.48 -3.96
CA PHE A 415 4.70 2.92 -3.67
C PHE A 415 5.64 1.73 -3.48
N GLN A 416 5.44 0.66 -4.26
CA GLN A 416 6.63 0.09 -4.89
C GLN A 416 7.25 1.19 -5.75
N ASP A 417 7.92 2.12 -5.07
CA ASP A 417 8.98 2.90 -5.65
C ASP A 417 9.86 1.86 -6.35
N ASP A 418 10.22 2.14 -7.60
CA ASP A 418 11.39 1.56 -8.27
C ASP A 418 12.72 1.80 -7.46
N ASP A 419 12.63 2.15 -6.17
CA ASP A 419 13.69 2.43 -5.20
C ASP A 419 13.57 1.62 -3.88
N ASP A 420 12.65 0.68 -3.73
CA ASP A 420 12.80 -0.39 -2.72
C ASP A 420 13.21 -1.68 -3.45
N ASP A 421 14.47 -2.06 -3.29
CA ASP A 421 15.12 -3.22 -3.88
C ASP A 421 14.15 -4.40 -4.06
N ASP A 422 13.83 -4.74 -5.31
CA ASP A 422 13.44 -6.09 -5.72
C ASP A 422 14.47 -7.01 -5.06
N PHE A 423 14.10 -7.66 -3.95
CA PHE A 423 14.90 -8.68 -3.32
C PHE A 423 14.90 -9.89 -4.26
N LEU A 424 15.65 -9.78 -5.36
CA LEU A 424 15.84 -10.86 -6.30
C LEU A 424 16.53 -11.99 -5.54
N ILE A 425 15.84 -13.11 -5.42
CA ILE A 425 16.38 -14.30 -4.77
C ILE A 425 17.36 -14.96 -5.73
N CYS A 426 18.58 -15.22 -5.24
CA CYS A 426 19.60 -15.96 -5.96
C CYS A 426 19.22 -17.44 -6.00
N GLU A 427 18.85 -17.94 -7.19
CA GLU A 427 18.50 -19.35 -7.40
C GLU A 427 19.71 -20.30 -7.32
N GLU A 428 20.93 -19.77 -7.29
CA GLU A 428 22.17 -20.55 -7.18
C GLU A 428 22.53 -20.90 -5.73
N CYS A 429 21.84 -20.32 -4.74
CA CYS A 429 22.05 -20.66 -3.33
C CYS A 429 20.79 -20.53 -2.48
N ASP A 430 20.64 -21.44 -1.51
CA ASP A 430 19.55 -21.41 -0.54
C ASP A 430 19.77 -20.39 0.61
N GLY A 431 20.89 -19.65 0.56
CA GLY A 431 21.30 -18.72 1.62
C GLY A 431 21.75 -19.43 2.90
N SER A 432 21.60 -18.76 4.04
CA SER A 432 21.76 -19.40 5.35
C SER A 432 20.62 -20.41 5.61
N LYS A 433 20.80 -21.33 6.56
CA LYS A 433 19.79 -22.35 6.94
C LYS A 433 18.42 -21.78 7.38
N GLU A 434 18.30 -20.46 7.53
CA GLU A 434 17.09 -19.73 7.91
C GLU A 434 16.51 -18.89 6.77
N GLY A 435 17.04 -19.01 5.54
CA GLY A 435 16.56 -18.29 4.36
C GLY A 435 17.04 -16.83 4.27
N HIS A 436 18.05 -16.45 5.05
CA HIS A 436 18.65 -15.11 5.00
C HIS A 436 19.94 -15.10 4.17
N GLY A 437 20.12 -14.06 3.36
CA GLY A 437 21.36 -13.74 2.63
C GLY A 437 21.38 -14.17 1.16
N ASN A 438 20.40 -14.93 0.67
CA ASN A 438 20.29 -15.31 -0.75
C ASN A 438 19.66 -14.22 -1.61
N TYR A 439 19.82 -12.94 -1.26
CA TYR A 439 19.31 -11.83 -2.03
C TYR A 439 20.42 -11.23 -2.89
N VAL A 440 20.05 -10.78 -4.09
CA VAL A 440 20.93 -10.05 -4.99
C VAL A 440 20.76 -8.57 -4.73
N THR A 441 21.84 -7.93 -4.27
CA THR A 441 21.86 -6.49 -3.97
C THR A 441 22.93 -5.79 -4.81
N ASN A 442 23.06 -4.47 -4.65
CA ASN A 442 24.05 -3.64 -5.33
C ASN A 442 23.93 -3.64 -6.86
N TRP A 443 22.71 -3.49 -7.39
CA TRP A 443 22.48 -3.34 -8.83
C TRP A 443 23.16 -2.09 -9.38
N VAL A 444 24.18 -2.27 -10.22
CA VAL A 444 24.95 -1.19 -10.84
C VAL A 444 25.07 -1.38 -12.34
N LYS A 445 25.12 -0.28 -13.09
CA LYS A 445 25.44 -0.32 -14.53
C LYS A 445 26.92 -0.66 -14.73
N ARG A 446 27.18 -1.77 -15.41
CA ARG A 446 28.51 -2.23 -15.83
C ARG A 446 28.67 -2.12 -17.33
N ASP A 447 29.91 -1.97 -17.79
CA ASP A 447 30.23 -2.00 -19.22
C ASP A 447 30.07 -3.42 -19.75
N LEU A 448 29.59 -3.53 -20.99
CA LEU A 448 29.33 -4.78 -21.69
C LEU A 448 30.14 -4.79 -22.97
N ASP A 449 31.07 -5.73 -23.10
CA ASP A 449 31.87 -5.89 -24.31
C ASP A 449 31.03 -6.61 -25.37
N ASN A 450 30.67 -5.92 -26.45
CA ASN A 450 29.69 -6.40 -27.41
C ASN A 450 30.33 -6.67 -28.75
N GLU A 451 30.34 -7.94 -29.16
CA GLU A 451 30.93 -8.37 -30.43
C GLU A 451 30.04 -8.10 -31.64
N PHE A 452 28.75 -7.80 -31.43
CA PHE A 452 27.86 -7.42 -32.52
C PHE A 452 28.31 -6.09 -33.12
N HIS A 453 28.52 -6.07 -34.44
CA HIS A 453 28.84 -4.83 -35.17
C HIS A 453 27.74 -3.78 -34.98
N SER A 454 28.10 -2.49 -35.04
CA SER A 454 27.19 -1.36 -34.82
C SER A 454 25.95 -1.34 -35.72
N ASP A 455 26.01 -2.02 -36.87
CA ASP A 455 24.94 -2.10 -37.85
C ASP A 455 23.93 -3.22 -37.56
N HIS A 456 24.22 -4.10 -36.59
CA HIS A 456 23.32 -5.16 -36.15
C HIS A 456 22.36 -4.67 -35.06
N SER A 457 21.13 -5.20 -35.01
CA SER A 457 20.10 -4.80 -34.03
C SER A 457 20.53 -5.01 -32.58
N ASN A 458 21.43 -5.97 -32.32
CA ASN A 458 22.03 -6.22 -31.01
C ASN A 458 23.32 -5.43 -30.73
N GLY A 459 23.90 -4.72 -31.71
CA GLY A 459 25.13 -3.92 -31.55
C GLY A 459 24.94 -2.63 -30.75
N ARG A 460 23.69 -2.29 -30.40
CA ARG A 460 23.35 -1.09 -29.61
C ARG A 460 23.66 -1.21 -28.11
N TYR A 461 23.88 -2.42 -27.60
CA TYR A 461 24.07 -2.66 -26.17
C TYR A 461 25.54 -2.46 -25.78
N SER A 462 25.83 -1.51 -24.91
CA SER A 462 27.20 -1.20 -24.43
C SER A 462 27.35 -1.23 -22.92
N LYS A 463 26.22 -1.32 -22.19
CA LYS A 463 26.17 -1.40 -20.73
C LYS A 463 25.01 -2.30 -20.32
N VAL A 464 25.11 -2.87 -19.13
CA VAL A 464 24.09 -3.76 -18.56
C VAL A 464 23.94 -3.53 -17.06
N MET A 465 22.76 -3.78 -16.50
CA MET A 465 22.55 -3.77 -15.05
C MET A 465 23.02 -5.11 -14.48
N ALA A 466 23.88 -5.07 -13.46
CA ALA A 466 24.37 -6.25 -12.78
C ALA A 466 24.37 -6.06 -11.26
N GLY A 467 23.94 -7.09 -10.53
CA GLY A 467 23.93 -7.17 -9.07
C GLY A 467 24.69 -8.41 -8.59
N THR A 468 24.95 -8.49 -7.29
CA THR A 468 25.69 -9.62 -6.68
C THR A 468 24.91 -10.20 -5.51
N CYS A 469 24.86 -11.53 -5.41
CA CYS A 469 24.26 -12.20 -4.26
C CYS A 469 25.07 -11.93 -2.97
N GLU A 470 24.41 -11.53 -1.89
CA GLU A 470 25.08 -11.21 -0.62
C GLU A 470 25.72 -12.44 0.05
N TRP A 471 25.22 -13.64 -0.24
CA TRP A 471 25.71 -14.87 0.37
C TRP A 471 26.78 -15.58 -0.47
N CYS A 472 26.47 -15.90 -1.72
CA CYS A 472 27.38 -16.67 -2.58
C CYS A 472 28.23 -15.80 -3.51
N SER A 473 28.04 -14.48 -3.51
CA SER A 473 28.73 -13.52 -4.39
C SER A 473 28.51 -13.75 -5.91
N THR A 474 27.58 -14.63 -6.29
CA THR A 474 27.25 -14.87 -7.70
C THR A 474 26.73 -13.61 -8.37
N LEU A 475 27.27 -13.31 -9.56
CA LEU A 475 26.86 -12.19 -10.39
C LEU A 475 25.53 -12.49 -11.07
N HIS A 476 24.59 -11.54 -11.03
CA HIS A 476 23.32 -11.60 -11.74
C HIS A 476 23.23 -10.42 -12.69
N VAL A 477 22.85 -10.68 -13.94
CA VAL A 477 22.81 -9.68 -15.01
C VAL A 477 21.42 -9.61 -15.61
N LYS A 478 20.85 -8.40 -15.68
CA LYS A 478 19.57 -8.15 -16.34
C LYS A 478 19.78 -8.01 -17.85
N CYS A 479 19.17 -8.87 -18.64
CA CYS A 479 19.36 -8.89 -20.09
C CYS A 479 18.93 -7.56 -20.72
N PRO A 480 19.77 -6.86 -21.50
CA PRO A 480 19.43 -5.56 -22.07
C PRO A 480 18.39 -5.61 -23.20
N LYS A 481 17.97 -6.81 -23.63
CA LYS A 481 16.99 -7.02 -24.70
C LYS A 481 15.61 -7.44 -24.20
N CYS A 482 15.53 -8.30 -23.18
CA CYS A 482 14.27 -8.88 -22.69
C CYS A 482 14.10 -8.79 -21.17
N ASP A 483 15.00 -8.10 -20.47
CA ASP A 483 14.96 -7.86 -19.02
C ASP A 483 14.99 -9.10 -18.12
N SER A 484 15.09 -10.31 -18.67
CA SER A 484 15.30 -11.53 -17.87
C SER A 484 16.61 -11.47 -17.08
N ILE A 485 16.60 -11.98 -15.86
CA ILE A 485 17.77 -12.12 -15.01
C ILE A 485 18.57 -13.35 -15.43
N ASN A 486 19.90 -13.26 -15.42
CA ASN A 486 20.81 -14.35 -15.76
C ASN A 486 21.90 -14.44 -14.69
N SER A 487 22.00 -15.58 -14.01
CA SER A 487 23.04 -15.87 -13.02
C SER A 487 24.36 -16.28 -13.68
N PHE A 488 25.51 -15.93 -13.10
CA PHE A 488 26.83 -16.35 -13.56
C PHE A 488 27.67 -16.86 -12.38
N PRO A 489 27.50 -18.15 -11.99
CA PRO A 489 28.35 -18.78 -10.99
C PRO A 489 29.82 -18.79 -11.43
N GLU A 490 30.75 -18.67 -10.49
CA GLU A 490 32.20 -18.69 -10.79
C GLU A 490 32.64 -19.98 -11.52
N ALA A 491 31.98 -21.11 -11.21
CA ALA A 491 32.24 -22.39 -11.86
C ALA A 491 31.91 -22.40 -13.38
N GLU A 492 31.08 -21.47 -13.84
CA GLU A 492 30.66 -21.32 -15.24
C GLU A 492 31.42 -20.21 -15.98
N ALA A 493 32.42 -19.59 -15.34
CA ALA A 493 33.25 -18.58 -15.98
C ALA A 493 33.94 -19.15 -17.23
N GLY A 494 33.89 -18.40 -18.34
CA GLY A 494 34.41 -18.81 -19.65
C GLY A 494 33.47 -19.71 -20.47
N SER A 495 32.28 -20.07 -19.95
CA SER A 495 31.28 -20.81 -20.73
C SER A 495 30.28 -19.88 -21.42
N LEU A 496 29.81 -20.29 -22.60
CA LEU A 496 28.77 -19.57 -23.34
C LEU A 496 27.41 -19.87 -22.72
N LYS A 497 26.68 -18.83 -22.33
CA LYS A 497 25.35 -18.95 -21.70
C LYS A 497 24.29 -18.23 -22.52
N GLU A 498 23.30 -18.96 -22.99
CA GLU A 498 22.13 -18.39 -23.64
C GLU A 498 21.25 -17.67 -22.60
N CYS A 499 20.68 -16.54 -23.01
CA CYS A 499 19.78 -15.76 -22.18
C CYS A 499 18.55 -16.58 -21.74
N GLN A 500 18.31 -16.65 -20.43
CA GLN A 500 17.21 -17.41 -19.82
C GLN A 500 15.82 -16.95 -20.29
N GLY A 501 15.67 -15.69 -20.68
CA GLY A 501 14.43 -15.17 -21.29
C GLY A 501 14.21 -15.57 -22.74
N GLY A 502 15.06 -16.42 -23.34
CA GLY A 502 14.89 -16.96 -24.69
C GLY A 502 15.00 -15.91 -25.81
N CYS A 503 15.67 -14.79 -25.55
CA CYS A 503 15.77 -13.70 -26.53
C CYS A 503 16.85 -13.89 -27.60
N GLY A 504 17.60 -14.99 -27.52
CA GLY A 504 18.69 -15.35 -28.45
C GLY A 504 19.96 -14.51 -28.30
N LEU A 505 20.19 -13.88 -27.13
CA LEU A 505 21.49 -13.31 -26.79
C LEU A 505 22.33 -14.33 -26.04
N ASN A 506 23.63 -14.38 -26.34
CA ASN A 506 24.58 -15.25 -25.67
C ASN A 506 25.63 -14.41 -24.92
N PHE A 507 25.80 -14.74 -23.65
CA PHE A 507 26.73 -14.07 -22.74
C PHE A 507 27.91 -14.97 -22.41
N ILE A 508 29.07 -14.38 -22.14
CA ILE A 508 30.24 -15.05 -21.58
C ILE A 508 30.85 -14.16 -20.49
N LEU A 509 31.19 -14.75 -19.35
CA LEU A 509 31.89 -14.08 -18.26
C LEU A 509 33.35 -14.51 -18.28
N GLU A 510 34.27 -13.63 -18.62
CA GLU A 510 35.71 -13.89 -18.61
C GLU A 510 36.31 -13.32 -17.31
N SER A 511 37.06 -14.14 -16.56
CA SER A 511 37.79 -13.71 -15.37
C SER A 511 39.28 -13.55 -15.67
N GLU A 512 39.87 -12.42 -15.27
CA GLU A 512 41.32 -12.21 -15.34
C GLU A 512 41.92 -12.27 -13.93
N ASN A 513 42.87 -13.19 -13.71
CA ASN A 513 43.59 -13.27 -12.45
C ASN A 513 44.62 -12.13 -12.36
N SER A 514 44.29 -11.07 -11.62
CA SER A 514 45.26 -10.01 -11.31
C SER A 514 46.11 -10.38 -10.07
N PRO A 515 47.41 -9.99 -10.01
CA PRO A 515 48.27 -10.30 -8.86
C PRO A 515 47.92 -9.55 -7.55
N ASP A 516 47.00 -8.59 -7.58
CA ASP A 516 46.71 -7.67 -6.49
C ASP A 516 45.42 -8.01 -5.70
N ASP A 517 44.98 -9.27 -5.72
CA ASP A 517 43.82 -9.80 -4.95
C ASP A 517 42.46 -9.11 -5.23
N PHE A 518 42.35 -8.32 -6.30
CA PHE A 518 41.06 -7.86 -6.84
C PHE A 518 40.64 -8.74 -8.02
N PHE A 519 39.50 -9.42 -7.87
CA PHE A 519 38.81 -10.15 -8.95
C PHE A 519 38.24 -9.12 -9.95
N GLU A 520 38.82 -9.01 -11.14
CA GLU A 520 38.23 -8.30 -12.27
C GLU A 520 37.63 -9.30 -13.25
N PHE A 521 36.39 -9.05 -13.67
CA PHE A 521 35.67 -9.85 -14.65
C PHE A 521 35.19 -8.95 -15.79
N THR A 522 35.19 -9.50 -17.00
CA THR A 522 34.65 -8.86 -18.21
C THR A 522 33.46 -9.67 -18.70
N LEU A 523 32.30 -9.02 -18.82
CA LEU A 523 31.11 -9.63 -19.38
C LEU A 523 31.03 -9.29 -20.88
N LYS A 524 30.93 -10.31 -21.74
CA LYS A 524 30.81 -10.13 -23.19
C LYS A 524 29.50 -10.67 -23.75
N LEU A 525 28.99 -10.01 -24.79
CA LEU A 525 27.97 -10.52 -25.70
C LEU A 525 28.65 -11.14 -26.92
N LYS A 526 28.44 -12.44 -27.11
CA LYS A 526 29.00 -13.20 -28.24
C LYS A 526 28.05 -13.15 -29.44
N ASP A 527 28.61 -12.86 -30.61
CA ASP A 527 27.94 -13.03 -31.90
C ASP A 527 28.32 -14.40 -32.47
N GLU A 528 27.42 -15.39 -32.36
CA GLU A 528 27.68 -16.78 -32.84
C GLU A 528 27.93 -16.87 -34.36
N ARG A 529 27.65 -15.81 -35.12
CA ARG A 529 27.99 -15.74 -36.53
C ARG A 529 29.48 -15.55 -36.76
N ILE A 530 30.24 -15.10 -35.75
CA ILE A 530 31.69 -14.95 -35.85
C ILE A 530 32.32 -16.34 -35.67
N THR A 531 32.88 -16.88 -36.74
CA THR A 531 33.55 -18.18 -36.74
C THR A 531 34.92 -18.10 -37.41
N SER A 532 35.80 -19.05 -37.09
CA SER A 532 37.10 -19.18 -37.74
C SER A 532 36.96 -19.91 -39.08
N CYS A 533 37.47 -19.32 -40.15
CA CYS A 533 37.50 -19.97 -41.45
C CYS A 533 38.36 -21.23 -41.45
N GLU A 534 37.82 -22.36 -41.89
CA GLU A 534 38.55 -23.65 -41.91
C GLU A 534 39.86 -23.62 -42.73
N TYR A 535 39.95 -22.74 -43.73
CA TYR A 535 41.10 -22.66 -44.63
C TYR A 535 42.23 -21.74 -44.17
N CYS A 536 41.92 -20.52 -43.72
CA CYS A 536 42.93 -19.53 -43.33
C CYS A 536 43.07 -19.36 -41.81
N GLY A 537 42.09 -19.82 -41.02
CA GLY A 537 42.05 -19.63 -39.57
C GLY A 537 41.65 -18.23 -39.12
N ASP A 538 41.36 -17.29 -40.03
CA ASP A 538 40.89 -15.95 -39.68
C ASP A 538 39.42 -15.96 -39.24
N GLU A 539 39.06 -15.12 -38.26
CA GLU A 539 37.68 -14.91 -37.81
C GLU A 539 36.89 -14.07 -38.83
N PHE A 540 35.68 -14.51 -39.16
CA PHE A 540 34.77 -13.80 -40.08
C PHE A 540 33.31 -14.02 -39.70
N LEU A 541 32.41 -13.14 -40.19
CA LEU A 541 30.96 -13.28 -40.04
C LEU A 541 30.42 -14.29 -41.06
N ASP A 542 29.99 -15.46 -40.56
CA ASP A 542 29.39 -16.54 -41.32
C ASP A 542 27.85 -16.44 -41.28
N GLU A 543 27.31 -15.60 -42.16
CA GLU A 543 25.85 -15.42 -42.28
C GLU A 543 25.13 -16.66 -42.85
N ASN A 544 25.86 -17.56 -43.50
CA ASN A 544 25.29 -18.70 -44.25
C ASN A 544 25.67 -20.08 -43.67
N GLN A 545 26.34 -20.13 -42.52
CA GLN A 545 26.86 -21.35 -41.88
C GLN A 545 27.77 -22.20 -42.79
N THR A 546 28.58 -21.55 -43.63
CA THR A 546 29.48 -22.23 -44.59
C THR A 546 30.85 -22.57 -43.99
N SER A 547 31.22 -22.02 -42.83
CA SER A 547 32.51 -22.19 -42.14
C SER A 547 33.75 -21.79 -42.98
N VAL A 548 33.54 -21.05 -44.08
CA VAL A 548 34.57 -20.57 -45.00
C VAL A 548 34.40 -19.07 -45.22
N CYS A 549 35.44 -18.28 -45.00
CA CYS A 549 35.36 -16.84 -45.23
C CYS A 549 35.23 -16.51 -46.71
N GLN A 550 34.57 -15.39 -47.02
CA GLN A 550 34.32 -14.96 -48.39
C GLN A 550 35.58 -14.94 -49.27
N LYS A 551 36.74 -14.58 -48.71
CA LYS A 551 38.02 -14.61 -49.44
C LYS A 551 38.44 -16.03 -49.86
N CYS A 552 38.30 -17.00 -48.96
CA CYS A 552 38.62 -18.40 -49.26
C CYS A 552 37.55 -19.05 -50.16
N GLU A 553 36.30 -18.63 -50.06
CA GLU A 553 35.21 -19.06 -50.94
C GLU A 553 35.42 -18.55 -52.38
N GLU A 554 35.84 -17.30 -52.54
CA GLU A 554 36.20 -16.71 -53.83
C GLU A 554 37.45 -17.38 -54.44
N GLU A 555 38.50 -17.65 -53.64
CA GLU A 555 39.72 -18.35 -54.10
C GLU A 555 39.50 -19.83 -54.49
N SER A 556 38.50 -20.49 -53.90
CA SER A 556 38.12 -21.87 -54.26
C SER A 556 37.13 -21.94 -55.42
N SER A 557 36.45 -20.84 -55.72
CA SER A 557 35.58 -20.67 -56.90
C SER A 557 36.35 -20.33 -58.19
N GLU A 558 37.60 -19.84 -58.07
CA GLU A 558 38.49 -19.50 -59.19
C GLU A 558 39.44 -20.65 -59.62
N LYS A 559 39.33 -21.83 -59.03
CA LYS A 559 40.03 -23.08 -59.44
C LYS A 559 39.05 -24.09 -60.02
#